data_AF-A0A164JII3-F1
#
_entry.id   AF-A0A164JII3-F1
#
_cell.length_a   1.000
_cell.length_b   1.000
_cell.length_c   1.000
_cell.angle_alpha   90.00
_cell.angle_beta   90.00
_cell.angle_gamma   90.00
#
_symmetry.space_group_name_H-M   'P 1'
#
loop_
_entity.id
_entity.type
_entity.pdbx_description
1 polymer ?
#
loop_
_entity_poly.entity_id
_entity_poly.type
_entity_poly.pdbx_seq_one_letter_code
_entity_poly.pdbx_strand_id
1 'polypeptide(L)' 'MRLDALYVRPPALPTRFNGAGIDMTGEVRGMLREWVPTADGGWVGIVNFDVPYVDGRDRPRPARDQLVPSYALRLREE' A
#
# COMPACT_ATOMS: atom_id res chain seq x y z
N MET A 1 -2.85 -5.17 -4.49
CA MET A 1 -1.85 -4.79 -3.46
C MET A 1 -2.62 -4.37 -2.22
N ARG A 2 -2.25 -4.90 -1.07
CA ARG A 2 -2.91 -4.71 0.22
C ARG A 2 -2.35 -3.50 0.97
N LEU A 3 -3.12 -2.41 1.06
CA LEU A 3 -2.71 -1.19 1.78
C LEU A 3 -2.72 -1.39 3.29
N ASP A 4 -3.64 -2.23 3.78
CA ASP A 4 -3.77 -2.59 5.19
C ASP A 4 -2.55 -3.36 5.71
N ALA A 5 -1.90 -4.14 4.84
CA ALA A 5 -0.66 -4.83 5.14
C ALA A 5 0.58 -3.91 5.12
N LEU A 6 0.49 -2.74 4.50
CA LEU A 6 1.55 -1.72 4.47
C LEU A 6 1.48 -0.76 5.65
N TYR A 7 0.28 -0.39 6.06
CA TYR A 7 0.05 0.52 7.18
C TYR A 7 -0.49 -0.23 8.40
N VAL A 8 0.41 -0.97 9.06
CA VAL A 8 0.08 -1.71 10.28
C VAL A 8 0.02 -0.75 11.46
N ARG A 9 -1.18 -0.55 12.01
CA ARG A 9 -1.38 0.30 13.18
C ARG A 9 -1.17 -0.49 14.48
N PRO A 10 -0.38 0.03 15.44
CA PRO A 10 -0.33 -0.54 16.78
C PRO A 10 -1.70 -0.46 17.49
N PRO A 11 -2.16 -1.53 18.16
CA PRO A 11 -3.51 -1.60 18.72
C PRO A 11 -3.78 -0.60 19.87
N ALA A 12 -2.74 -0.16 20.57
CA ALA A 12 -2.88 0.68 21.77
C ALA A 12 -2.88 2.20 21.51
N LEU A 13 -2.72 2.64 20.26
CA LEU A 13 -2.61 4.07 19.96
C LEU A 13 -3.98 4.71 19.72
N PRO A 14 -4.28 5.87 20.36
CA PRO A 14 -5.49 6.62 20.09
C PRO A 14 -5.63 6.93 18.60
N THR A 15 -6.81 6.63 18.05
CA THR A 15 -7.12 6.89 16.65
C THR A 15 -7.88 8.19 16.53
N ARG A 16 -7.38 9.09 15.66
CA ARG A 16 -8.13 10.26 15.20
C ARG A 16 -8.50 10.06 13.74
N PHE A 17 -9.78 10.27 13.44
CA PHE A 17 -10.24 10.31 12.06
C PHE A 17 -9.89 11.67 11.45
N ASN A 18 -9.27 11.65 10.28
CA ASN A 18 -9.03 12.84 9.46
C ASN A 18 -9.74 12.62 8.12
N GLY A 19 -10.85 13.32 7.89
CA GLY A 19 -11.64 13.18 6.66
C GLY A 19 -10.88 13.57 5.39
N ALA A 20 -9.83 14.38 5.48
CA ALA A 20 -8.97 14.75 4.35
C ALA A 20 -7.76 13.79 4.18
N GLY A 21 -7.71 12.69 4.93
CA GLY A 21 -6.63 11.71 4.88
C GLY A 21 -6.72 10.75 3.70
N ILE A 22 -5.66 9.97 3.49
CA ILE A 22 -5.64 8.84 2.56
C ILE A 22 -6.27 7.60 3.21
N ASP A 23 -6.95 6.78 2.41
CA ASP A 23 -7.51 5.51 2.84
C ASP A 23 -6.47 4.40 2.62
N MET A 24 -5.94 3.89 3.73
CA MET A 24 -4.96 2.80 3.76
C MET A 24 -5.61 1.43 3.99
N THR A 25 -6.93 1.33 3.80
CA THR A 25 -7.65 0.06 3.92
C THR A 25 -7.76 -0.66 2.57
N GLY A 26 -7.93 -1.98 2.63
CA GLY A 26 -8.26 -2.78 1.46
C GLY A 26 -7.15 -2.92 0.41
N GLU A 27 -7.58 -3.16 -0.83
CA GLU A 27 -6.70 -3.45 -1.95
C GLU A 27 -6.79 -2.42 -3.07
N VAL A 28 -5.64 -2.06 -3.62
CA VAL A 28 -5.53 -1.23 -4.84
C VAL A 28 -4.72 -1.94 -5.92
N ARG A 29 -4.92 -1.50 -7.16
CA ARG A 29 -4.10 -1.92 -8.29
C ARG A 29 -2.72 -1.27 -8.16
N GLY A 30 -1.69 -2.07 -8.36
CA GLY A 30 -0.31 -1.61 -8.43
C GLY A 30 0.39 -2.22 -9.64
N MET A 31 1.39 -1.52 -10.14
CA MET A 31 2.29 -1.98 -11.19
C MET A 31 3.63 -2.33 -10.54
N LEU A 32 3.92 -3.62 -10.48
CA LEU A 32 5.22 -4.14 -10.04
C LEU A 32 6.25 -3.90 -11.15
N ARG A 33 7.40 -3.29 -10.80
CA ARG A 33 8.51 -3.07 -11.73
C ARG A 33 9.60 -4.12 -11.59
N GLU A 34 10.02 -4.40 -10.37
CA GLU A 34 11.09 -5.35 -10.08
C GLU A 34 10.93 -5.96 -8.69
N TRP A 35 11.55 -7.12 -8.50
CA TRP A 35 11.69 -7.78 -7.22
C TRP A 35 13.12 -7.58 -6.70
N VAL A 36 13.24 -7.24 -5.42
CA VAL A 36 14.52 -7.04 -4.73
C VAL A 36 14.57 -8.00 -3.53
N PRO A 37 15.62 -8.82 -3.40
CA PRO A 37 15.79 -9.69 -2.24
C PRO A 37 16.18 -8.86 -1.01
N THR A 38 15.66 -9.23 0.16
CA THR A 38 16.04 -8.61 1.44
C THR A 38 17.12 -9.44 2.14
N ALA A 39 17.87 -8.81 3.07
CA ALA A 39 18.99 -9.46 3.76
C ALA A 39 18.57 -10.65 4.64
N ASP A 40 17.32 -10.69 5.09
CA ASP A 40 16.72 -11.78 5.88
C ASP A 40 16.10 -12.90 5.01
N GLY A 41 16.33 -12.88 3.69
CA GLY A 41 15.84 -13.90 2.77
C GLY A 41 14.40 -13.70 2.28
N GLY A 42 13.79 -12.56 2.62
CA GLY A 42 12.52 -12.12 2.06
C GLY A 42 12.65 -11.45 0.68
N TRP A 43 11.52 -10.92 0.20
CA TRP A 43 11.42 -10.19 -1.06
C TRP A 43 10.53 -8.96 -0.91
N VAL A 44 10.95 -7.87 -1.51
CA VAL A 44 10.15 -6.64 -1.69
C VAL A 44 10.01 -6.36 -3.18
N GLY A 45 8.82 -5.96 -3.60
CA GLY A 45 8.57 -5.46 -4.95
C GLY A 45 8.71 -3.96 -4.98
N ILE A 46 9.32 -3.40 -6.04
CA ILE A 46 9.20 -1.97 -6.33
C ILE A 46 7.89 -1.74 -7.09
N VAL A 47 6.95 -1.03 -6.48
CA VAL A 47 5.57 -0.91 -6.98
C VAL A 47 5.16 0.55 -7.12
N ASN A 48 4.49 0.83 -8.24
CA ASN A 48 3.77 2.07 -8.49
C ASN A 48 2.27 1.86 -8.27
N PHE A 49 1.63 2.69 -7.46
CA PHE A 49 0.20 2.62 -7.19
C PHE A 49 -0.37 3.99 -6.83
N ASP A 50 -1.69 4.08 -6.81
CA ASP A 50 -2.41 5.29 -6.39
C ASP A 50 -3.25 4.97 -5.15
N VAL A 51 -3.21 5.87 -4.15
CA VAL A 51 -3.93 5.73 -2.89
C VAL A 51 -5.13 6.68 -2.87
N PRO A 52 -6.36 6.19 -2.66
CA PRO A 52 -7.53 7.04 -2.58
C PRO A 52 -7.51 7.94 -1.34
N TYR A 53 -8.18 9.09 -1.42
CA TYR A 53 -8.50 9.89 -0.24
C TYR A 53 -9.87 9.50 0.31
N VAL A 54 -10.03 9.62 1.63
CA VAL A 54 -11.28 9.30 2.32
C VAL A 54 -12.43 10.23 1.88
N ASP A 55 -12.12 11.48 1.51
CA ASP A 55 -13.11 12.44 1.02
C ASP A 55 -13.55 12.24 -0.44
N GLY A 56 -13.04 11.20 -1.11
CA GLY A 56 -13.51 10.79 -2.43
C GLY A 56 -13.09 11.70 -3.57
N ARG A 57 -12.12 12.62 -3.38
CA ARG A 57 -11.64 13.49 -4.46
C ARG A 57 -11.08 12.69 -5.64
N ASP A 58 -11.32 13.18 -6.87
CA ASP A 58 -11.02 12.49 -8.12
C ASP A 58 -9.55 12.13 -8.33
N ARG A 59 -8.63 12.92 -7.76
CA ARG A 59 -7.20 12.71 -7.90
C ARG A 59 -6.65 11.94 -6.69
N PRO A 60 -6.39 10.62 -6.82
CA PRO A 60 -5.74 9.87 -5.75
C PRO A 60 -4.29 10.34 -5.55
N ARG A 61 -3.70 9.97 -4.42
CA ARG A 61 -2.29 10.25 -4.12
C ARG A 61 -1.39 9.23 -4.84
N PRO A 62 -0.54 9.65 -5.79
CA PRO A 62 0.40 8.73 -6.40
C PRO A 62 1.51 8.35 -5.41
N ALA A 63 1.80 7.06 -5.35
CA ALA A 63 2.93 6.48 -4.64
C ALA A 63 3.79 5.74 -5.66
N ARG A 64 4.99 6.26 -5.90
CA ARG A 64 5.91 5.75 -6.92
C ARG A 64 7.12 5.09 -6.27
N ASP A 65 7.61 4.05 -6.90
CA ASP A 65 8.84 3.36 -6.57
C ASP A 65 8.90 2.90 -5.11
N GLN A 66 7.75 2.49 -4.58
CA GLN A 66 7.62 2.07 -3.18
C GLN A 66 8.09 0.63 -3.04
N LEU A 67 8.88 0.37 -1.99
CA LEU A 67 9.22 -0.99 -1.56
C LEU A 67 8.02 -1.60 -0.84
N VAL A 68 7.40 -2.60 -1.44
CA VAL A 68 6.23 -3.29 -0.93
C VAL A 68 6.61 -4.73 -0.62
N PRO A 69 6.45 -5.21 0.63
CA PRO A 69 6.72 -6.60 0.96
C PRO A 69 5.89 -7.57 0.11
N SER A 70 6.50 -8.68 -0.29
CA SER A 70 5.84 -9.71 -1.12
C SER A 70 4.49 -10.16 -0.56
N TYR A 71 4.34 -10.28 0.76
CA TYR A 71 3.06 -10.66 1.40
C TYR A 71 1.93 -9.63 1.23
N ALA A 72 2.25 -8.38 0.89
CA ALA A 72 1.26 -7.33 0.59
C ALA A 72 0.90 -7.30 -0.91
N LEU A 73 1.54 -8.15 -1.72
CA LEU A 73 1.29 -8.28 -3.15
C LEU A 73 0.54 -9.58 -3.44
N ARG A 74 -0.43 -9.48 -4.34
CA ARG A 74 -1.15 -10.62 -4.89
C ARG A 74 -1.18 -10.43 -6.40
N LEU A 75 -0.89 -11.51 -7.13
CA LEU A 75 -1.06 -11.52 -8.57
C LEU A 75 -2.54 -11.30 -8.90
N ARG A 76 -2.80 -10.45 -9.88
CA ARG A 76 -4.17 -10.30 -10.39
C ARG A 76 -4.49 -11.53 -11.23
N GLU A 77 -5.52 -12.26 -10.83
CA GLU A 77 -6.15 -13.28 -11.68
C GLU A 77 -7.09 -12.55 -12.67
N GLU A 78 -7.09 -12.98 -13.93
CA GLU A 78 -7.90 -12.38 -15.00
C GLU A 78 -9.40 -12.67 -14.87
#